data_AF-A0A8T3RJW1-F1
#
_entry.id   AF-A0A8T3RJW1-F1
#
_cell.length_a   1.000
_cell.length_b   1.000
_cell.length_c   1.000
_cell.angle_alpha   90.00
_cell.angle_beta   90.00
_cell.angle_gamma   90.00
#
_symmetry.space_group_name_H-M   'P 1'
#
loop_
_entity.id
_entity.type
_entity.pdbx_description
1 polymer ?
#
loop_
_entity_poly.entity_id
_entity_poly.type
_entity_poly.pdbx_seq_one_letter_code
_entity_poly.pdbx_strand_id
1 'polypeptide(L)'
;MLADCIVVGGGVIGMLTAWELAKAGCKVVLLERHRLGQEASWAGAGILGPLPPWSIPSALDPLLCWSQVHYPKLARELRDLTGIDCEWVQSGLLLLDAALNGKTSSWARHSRDRCEILGPAELQALEPRVRASDQALRWPSVAQIRNPRLLRALAAVTRQAGVGIYENAQVSSVTVS
;
A
#
# COMPACT_ATOMS: atom_id res chain seq x y z
N MET A 1 11.38 -19.17 24.08
CA MET A 1 10.87 -19.28 22.69
C MET A 1 12.07 -19.40 21.78
N LEU A 2 12.15 -20.45 20.96
CA LEU A 2 13.15 -20.54 19.89
C LEU A 2 12.48 -20.03 18.61
N ALA A 3 12.99 -18.94 18.05
CA ALA A 3 12.56 -18.35 16.78
C ALA A 3 13.80 -17.87 16.03
N ASP A 4 13.80 -18.01 14.71
CA ASP A 4 14.87 -17.51 13.85
C ASP A 4 14.73 -16.00 13.66
N CYS A 5 13.49 -15.50 13.66
CA CYS A 5 13.18 -14.08 13.50
C CYS A 5 12.05 -13.66 14.45
N ILE A 6 12.18 -12.45 15.02
CA ILE A 6 11.12 -11.78 15.77
C ILE A 6 10.74 -10.50 15.02
N VAL A 7 9.47 -10.36 14.67
CA VAL A 7 8.89 -9.17 14.04
C VAL A 7 8.10 -8.40 15.09
N VAL A 8 8.44 -7.13 15.29
CA VAL A 8 7.76 -6.25 16.24
C VAL A 8 6.84 -5.29 15.48
N GLY A 9 5.54 -5.36 15.76
CA GLY A 9 4.48 -4.61 15.11
C GLY A 9 3.63 -5.46 14.17
N GLY A 10 2.32 -5.47 14.41
CA GLY A 10 1.31 -6.23 13.67
C GLY A 10 0.57 -5.42 12.61
N GLY A 11 1.19 -4.38 12.07
CA GLY A 11 0.66 -3.62 10.92
C GLY A 11 0.85 -4.35 9.58
N VAL A 12 0.50 -3.68 8.48
CA VAL A 12 0.63 -4.24 7.12
C VAL A 12 2.07 -4.70 6.81
N ILE A 13 3.06 -3.88 7.18
CA ILE A 13 4.48 -4.19 6.96
C ILE A 13 4.91 -5.39 7.80
N GLY A 14 4.58 -5.41 9.09
CA GLY A 14 4.99 -6.50 9.98
C GLY A 14 4.38 -7.84 9.58
N MET A 15 3.10 -7.87 9.21
CA MET A 15 2.45 -9.10 8.74
C MET A 15 2.99 -9.58 7.40
N LEU A 16 3.26 -8.68 6.44
CA LEU A 16 3.91 -9.03 5.17
C LEU A 16 5.30 -9.61 5.41
N THR A 17 6.13 -8.93 6.22
CA THR A 17 7.47 -9.39 6.56
C THR A 17 7.44 -10.77 7.25
N ALA A 18 6.57 -10.95 8.25
CA ALA A 18 6.47 -12.22 8.95
C ALA A 18 6.00 -13.35 8.03
N TRP A 19 5.07 -13.07 7.14
CA TRP A 19 4.57 -14.04 6.18
C TRP A 19 5.63 -14.44 5.14
N GLU A 20 6.36 -13.49 4.57
CA GLU A 20 7.44 -13.78 3.61
C GLU A 20 8.62 -14.53 4.27
N LEU A 21 8.99 -14.18 5.50
CA LEU A 21 10.01 -14.94 6.27
C LEU A 21 9.55 -16.38 6.54
N ALA A 22 8.28 -16.58 6.91
CA ALA A 22 7.74 -17.91 7.12
C ALA A 22 7.69 -18.72 5.81
N LYS A 23 7.33 -18.09 4.68
CA LYS A 23 7.41 -18.71 3.34
C LYS A 23 8.84 -19.12 2.96
N ALA A 24 9.84 -18.40 3.45
CA ALA A 24 11.25 -18.74 3.28
C ALA A 24 11.74 -19.86 4.23
N GLY A 25 10.87 -20.41 5.08
CA GLY A 25 11.18 -21.52 5.99
C GLY A 25 11.67 -21.10 7.37
N CYS A 26 11.69 -19.80 7.68
CA CYS A 26 12.07 -19.31 9.01
C CYS A 26 10.96 -19.56 10.04
N LYS A 27 11.34 -19.88 11.27
CA LYS A 27 10.45 -19.87 12.42
C LYS A 27 10.28 -18.45 12.95
N VAL A 28 9.13 -17.84 12.67
CA VAL A 28 8.87 -16.44 12.97
C VAL A 28 7.93 -16.28 14.16
N VAL A 29 8.23 -15.30 15.01
CA VAL A 29 7.31 -14.79 16.04
C VAL A 29 6.96 -13.33 15.71
N LEU A 30 5.67 -12.99 15.76
CA LEU A 30 5.18 -11.62 15.59
C LEU A 30 4.58 -11.11 16.91
N LEU A 31 5.08 -9.97 17.40
CA LEU A 31 4.64 -9.33 18.64
C LEU A 31 3.91 -8.02 18.31
N GLU A 32 2.69 -7.85 18.81
CA GLU A 32 1.89 -6.64 18.64
C GLU A 32 1.38 -6.15 19.99
N ARG A 33 1.56 -4.85 20.29
CA ARG A 33 1.20 -4.24 21.58
C ARG A 33 -0.30 -4.23 21.84
N HIS A 34 -1.12 -4.24 20.80
CA HIS A 34 -2.59 -4.29 20.87
C HIS A 34 -3.11 -5.44 20.02
N ARG A 35 -4.01 -5.16 19.07
CA ARG A 35 -4.50 -6.11 18.09
C ARG A 35 -3.92 -5.81 16.72
N LEU A 36 -3.80 -6.83 15.89
CA LEU A 36 -3.25 -6.73 14.54
C LEU A 36 -3.97 -5.66 13.72
N GLY A 37 -3.18 -4.83 13.04
CA GLY A 37 -3.66 -3.90 12.04
C GLY A 37 -4.69 -2.90 12.56
N GLN A 38 -4.62 -2.43 13.81
CA GLN A 38 -5.60 -1.46 14.34
C GLN A 38 -5.16 0.01 14.30
N GLU A 39 -3.92 0.27 13.91
CA GLU A 39 -3.34 1.63 13.94
C GLU A 39 -3.31 2.25 12.52
N ALA A 40 -2.19 2.87 12.12
CA ALA A 40 -2.03 3.54 10.83
C ALA A 40 -2.42 2.68 9.62
N SER A 41 -2.15 1.37 9.67
CA SER A 41 -2.51 0.46 8.56
C SER A 41 -4.01 0.31 8.37
N TRP A 42 -4.84 0.54 9.41
CA TRP A 42 -6.30 0.55 9.29
C TRP A 42 -6.81 1.88 8.78
N ALA A 43 -6.28 2.97 9.35
CA ALA A 43 -6.77 4.32 9.15
C ALA A 43 -6.41 4.92 7.77
N GLY A 44 -5.42 4.36 7.08
CA GLY A 44 -5.00 4.85 5.77
C GLY A 44 -6.12 4.79 4.72
N ALA A 45 -6.08 5.72 3.76
CA ALA A 45 -7.06 5.80 2.67
C ALA A 45 -6.99 4.63 1.69
N GLY A 46 -5.91 3.84 1.70
CA GLY A 46 -5.73 2.69 0.83
C GLY A 46 -5.33 3.06 -0.61
N ILE A 47 -4.82 4.26 -0.84
CA ILE A 47 -4.35 4.70 -2.16
C ILE A 47 -3.02 4.00 -2.46
N LEU A 48 -3.00 3.25 -3.57
CA LEU A 48 -1.84 2.60 -4.15
C LEU A 48 -1.37 3.43 -5.34
N GLY A 49 -0.86 4.60 -4.99
CA GLY A 49 -0.33 5.61 -5.88
C GLY A 49 0.67 6.43 -5.08
N PRO A 50 1.62 7.10 -5.75
CA PRO A 50 2.78 7.57 -5.05
C PRO A 50 2.45 8.81 -4.21
N LEU A 51 3.26 8.98 -3.17
CA LEU A 51 3.58 10.30 -2.65
C LEU A 51 3.96 11.20 -3.84
N PRO A 52 3.66 12.51 -3.84
CA PRO A 52 3.97 13.38 -4.96
C PRO A 52 5.42 13.16 -5.43
N PRO A 53 5.67 12.56 -6.61
CA PRO A 53 7.01 12.07 -6.96
C PRO A 53 8.06 13.18 -7.01
N TRP A 54 7.60 14.39 -7.33
CA TRP A 54 8.40 15.62 -7.32
C TRP A 54 8.78 16.11 -5.90
N SER A 55 8.36 15.40 -4.85
CA SER A 55 8.58 15.74 -3.45
C SER A 55 9.23 14.60 -2.66
N ILE A 56 9.66 13.51 -3.32
CA ILE A 56 10.35 12.39 -2.68
C ILE A 56 11.75 12.18 -3.27
N PRO A 57 12.67 11.54 -2.50
CA PRO A 57 13.97 11.16 -3.03
C PRO A 57 13.82 10.16 -4.19
N SER A 58 14.56 10.38 -5.28
CA SER A 58 14.56 9.48 -6.46
C SER A 58 15.00 8.05 -6.14
N ALA A 59 15.70 7.83 -5.03
CA ALA A 59 16.06 6.51 -4.52
C ALA A 59 14.84 5.64 -4.18
N LEU A 60 13.65 6.24 -3.97
CA LEU A 60 12.41 5.51 -3.71
C LEU A 60 11.67 5.09 -4.98
N ASP A 61 11.98 5.70 -6.14
CA ASP A 61 11.27 5.44 -7.40
C ASP A 61 11.27 3.95 -7.79
N PRO A 62 12.39 3.21 -7.70
CA PRO A 62 12.39 1.78 -8.04
C PRO A 62 11.48 0.95 -7.12
N LEU A 63 11.42 1.29 -5.83
CA LEU A 63 10.60 0.59 -4.83
C LEU A 63 9.11 0.84 -5.09
N LEU A 64 8.74 2.09 -5.40
CA LEU A 64 7.36 2.46 -5.72
C LEU A 64 6.89 1.79 -7.02
N CYS A 65 7.68 1.87 -8.09
CA CYS A 65 7.39 1.21 -9.37
C CYS A 65 7.21 -0.30 -9.19
N TRP A 66 8.12 -0.95 -8.44
CA TRP A 66 8.03 -2.37 -8.15
C TRP A 66 6.77 -2.70 -7.36
N SER A 67 6.49 -1.96 -6.28
CA SER A 67 5.33 -2.19 -5.43
C SER A 67 4.02 -2.09 -6.23
N GLN A 68 3.89 -1.08 -7.08
CA GLN A 68 2.72 -0.85 -7.91
C GLN A 68 2.43 -2.03 -8.86
N VAL A 69 3.47 -2.59 -9.49
CA VAL A 69 3.35 -3.77 -10.36
C VAL A 69 3.04 -5.04 -9.56
N HIS A 70 3.53 -5.14 -8.33
CA HIS A 70 3.38 -6.33 -7.49
C HIS A 70 2.05 -6.41 -6.72
N TYR A 71 1.45 -5.28 -6.35
CA TYR A 71 0.20 -5.25 -5.59
C TYR A 71 -0.97 -6.06 -6.18
N PRO A 72 -1.25 -6.03 -7.50
CA PRO A 72 -2.31 -6.85 -8.09
C PRO A 72 -2.04 -8.35 -7.99
N LYS A 73 -0.77 -8.77 -7.98
CA LYS A 73 -0.39 -10.18 -7.76
C LYS A 73 -0.59 -10.55 -6.29
N LEU A 74 -0.14 -9.70 -5.37
CA LEU A 74 -0.34 -9.88 -3.93
C LEU A 74 -1.82 -9.99 -3.57
N ALA A 75 -2.68 -9.09 -4.07
CA ALA A 75 -4.11 -9.10 -3.78
C ALA A 75 -4.79 -10.40 -4.27
N ARG A 76 -4.37 -10.92 -5.43
CA ARG A 76 -4.86 -12.21 -5.95
C ARG A 76 -4.37 -13.37 -5.08
N GLU A 77 -3.08 -13.42 -4.76
CA GLU A 77 -2.50 -14.47 -3.90
C GLU A 77 -3.20 -14.52 -2.54
N LEU A 78 -3.42 -13.36 -1.91
CA LEU A 78 -4.17 -13.26 -0.65
C LEU A 78 -5.60 -13.77 -0.78
N ARG A 79 -6.30 -13.41 -1.86
CA ARG A 79 -7.66 -13.90 -2.11
C ARG A 79 -7.69 -15.41 -2.33
N ASP A 80 -6.75 -15.94 -3.09
CA ASP A 80 -6.71 -17.37 -3.42
C ASP A 80 -6.37 -18.22 -2.17
N LEU A 81 -5.53 -17.72 -1.27
CA LEU A 81 -5.16 -18.41 -0.02
C LEU A 81 -6.20 -18.28 1.10
N THR A 82 -6.96 -17.18 1.14
CA THR A 82 -7.83 -16.86 2.29
C THR A 82 -9.31 -16.76 1.96
N GLY A 83 -9.68 -16.67 0.67
CA GLY A 83 -11.01 -16.30 0.22
C GLY A 83 -11.38 -14.83 0.44
N ILE A 84 -10.49 -14.00 1.01
CA ILE A 84 -10.77 -12.61 1.33
C ILE A 84 -10.31 -11.73 0.16
N ASP A 85 -11.27 -11.18 -0.59
CA ASP A 85 -10.98 -10.13 -1.57
C ASP A 85 -10.50 -8.88 -0.83
N CYS A 86 -9.35 -8.33 -1.21
CA CYS A 86 -8.81 -7.09 -0.66
C CYS A 86 -9.42 -5.83 -1.30
N GLU A 87 -10.29 -6.00 -2.30
CA GLU A 87 -10.90 -4.92 -3.10
C GLU A 87 -9.82 -4.04 -3.75
N TRP A 88 -8.82 -4.68 -4.37
CA TRP A 88 -7.86 -3.98 -5.19
C TRP A 88 -8.54 -3.50 -6.47
N VAL A 89 -8.50 -2.19 -6.73
CA VAL A 89 -9.13 -1.57 -7.91
C VAL A 89 -8.17 -0.56 -8.50
N GLN A 90 -7.85 -0.70 -9.79
CA GLN A 90 -7.14 0.34 -10.53
C GLN A 90 -8.11 1.44 -10.96
N SER A 91 -8.44 2.32 -10.01
CA SER A 91 -9.38 3.43 -10.21
C SER A 91 -8.76 4.62 -10.96
N GLY A 92 -7.43 4.70 -11.03
CA GLY A 92 -6.71 5.91 -11.38
C GLY A 92 -6.79 6.97 -10.27
N LEU A 93 -6.13 8.10 -10.51
CA LEU A 93 -6.15 9.29 -9.67
C LEU A 93 -6.35 10.54 -10.54
N LEU A 94 -7.24 11.42 -10.09
CA LEU A 94 -7.33 12.79 -10.60
C LEU A 94 -6.74 13.72 -9.55
N LEU A 95 -5.61 14.34 -9.88
CA LEU A 95 -5.04 15.40 -9.07
C LEU A 95 -5.54 16.73 -9.63
N LEU A 96 -6.53 17.31 -8.95
CA LEU A 96 -7.12 18.59 -9.31
C LEU A 96 -6.10 19.71 -9.11
N ASP A 97 -6.16 20.72 -9.98
CA ASP A 97 -5.29 21.91 -9.96
C ASP A 97 -3.79 21.61 -10.07
N ALA A 98 -3.41 20.35 -10.33
CA ALA A 98 -2.02 19.92 -10.38
C ALA A 98 -1.27 20.54 -11.56
N ALA A 99 -1.97 20.79 -12.66
CA ALA A 99 -1.43 21.46 -13.84
C ALA A 99 -1.03 22.93 -13.55
N LEU A 100 -1.58 23.54 -12.49
CA LEU A 100 -1.25 24.90 -12.06
C LEU A 100 0.14 24.97 -11.39
N ASN A 101 0.73 23.82 -11.04
CA ASN A 101 2.09 23.79 -10.51
C ASN A 101 3.08 23.28 -11.60
N GLY A 102 4.12 24.08 -11.88
CA GLY A 102 5.10 23.77 -12.93
C GLY A 102 5.88 22.46 -12.71
N LYS A 103 5.98 22.01 -11.45
CA LYS A 103 6.67 20.77 -11.08
C LYS A 103 5.88 19.53 -11.50
N THR A 104 4.56 19.52 -11.32
CA THR A 104 3.68 18.40 -11.66
C THR A 104 3.53 18.28 -13.15
N SER A 105 3.33 19.41 -13.86
CA SER A 105 3.27 19.38 -15.33
C SER A 105 4.59 18.94 -15.96
N SER A 106 5.74 19.35 -15.38
CA SER A 106 7.05 18.86 -15.80
C SER A 106 7.21 17.37 -15.54
N TRP A 107 6.89 16.90 -14.34
CA TRP A 107 6.97 15.48 -13.99
C TRP A 107 6.05 14.64 -14.88
N ALA A 108 4.80 15.06 -15.10
CA ALA A 108 3.83 14.34 -15.91
C ALA A 108 4.33 14.11 -17.34
N ARG A 109 4.97 15.12 -17.97
CA ARG A 109 5.54 15.01 -19.32
C ARG A 109 6.68 13.99 -19.42
N HIS A 110 7.44 13.79 -18.35
CA HIS A 110 8.58 12.86 -18.32
C HIS A 110 8.24 11.53 -17.65
N SER A 111 7.05 11.41 -17.07
CA SER A 111 6.59 10.21 -16.40
C SER A 111 6.29 9.11 -17.42
N ARG A 112 6.63 7.87 -17.05
CA ARG A 112 6.34 6.68 -17.86
C ARG A 112 4.89 6.23 -17.75
N ASP A 113 4.13 6.81 -16.80
CA ASP A 113 2.80 6.35 -16.40
C ASP A 113 1.64 6.87 -17.27
N ARG A 114 1.94 7.39 -18.48
CA ARG A 114 0.96 7.97 -19.41
C ARG A 114 0.04 8.98 -18.71
N CYS A 115 0.62 9.84 -17.88
CA CYS A 115 -0.14 10.87 -17.18
C CYS A 115 -0.52 11.97 -18.18
N GLU A 116 -1.76 12.46 -18.08
CA GLU A 116 -2.35 13.40 -19.04
C GLU A 116 -2.90 14.60 -18.28
N ILE A 117 -2.64 15.81 -18.79
CA ILE A 117 -3.32 17.01 -18.28
C ILE A 117 -4.65 17.11 -19.02
N LEU A 118 -5.75 17.09 -18.26
CA LEU A 118 -7.11 17.24 -18.75
C LEU A 118 -7.54 18.69 -18.66
N GLY A 119 -8.17 19.21 -19.71
CA GLY A 119 -8.89 20.46 -19.69
C GLY A 119 -10.30 20.34 -19.06
N PRO A 120 -11.06 21.45 -18.95
CA PRO A 120 -12.35 21.45 -18.28
C PRO A 120 -13.37 20.48 -18.90
N ALA A 121 -13.44 20.43 -20.24
CA ALA A 121 -14.38 19.58 -20.95
C ALA A 121 -14.10 18.08 -20.73
N GLU A 122 -12.83 17.69 -20.74
CA GLU A 122 -12.40 16.31 -20.53
C GLU A 122 -12.61 15.88 -19.07
N LEU A 123 -12.30 16.77 -18.12
CA LEU A 123 -12.56 16.55 -16.70
C LEU A 123 -14.07 16.39 -16.40
N GLN A 124 -14.90 17.26 -16.97
CA GLN A 124 -16.36 17.20 -16.81
C GLN A 124 -16.96 15.94 -17.44
N ALA A 125 -16.40 15.46 -18.55
CA ALA A 125 -16.83 14.21 -19.19
C ALA A 125 -16.43 12.98 -18.37
N LEU A 126 -15.24 13.00 -17.74
CA LEU A 126 -14.74 11.88 -16.95
C LEU A 126 -15.39 11.81 -15.55
N GLU A 127 -15.47 12.93 -14.84
CA GLU A 127 -16.04 13.01 -13.50
C GLU A 127 -17.02 14.19 -13.37
N PRO A 128 -18.30 14.01 -13.77
CA PRO A 128 -19.26 15.11 -13.87
C PRO A 128 -19.60 15.83 -12.56
N ARG A 129 -19.23 15.25 -11.42
CA ARG A 129 -19.48 15.79 -10.07
C ARG A 129 -18.39 16.74 -9.59
N VAL A 130 -17.24 16.80 -10.25
CA VAL A 130 -16.17 17.74 -9.94
C VAL A 130 -16.60 19.14 -10.37
N ARG A 131 -16.54 20.12 -9.47
CA ARG A 131 -17.00 21.51 -9.73
C ARG A 131 -15.95 22.59 -9.52
N ALA A 132 -14.77 22.25 -9.02
CA ALA A 132 -13.85 23.19 -8.41
C ALA A 132 -12.51 23.35 -9.14
N SER A 133 -12.36 22.81 -10.34
CA SER A 133 -11.08 22.81 -11.05
C SER A 133 -11.26 22.91 -12.56
N ASP A 134 -10.46 23.79 -13.19
CA ASP A 134 -10.42 23.97 -14.64
C ASP A 134 -9.43 23.00 -15.31
N GLN A 135 -8.55 22.35 -14.55
CA GLN A 135 -7.58 21.39 -15.08
C GLN A 135 -7.21 20.33 -14.04
N ALA A 136 -7.04 19.09 -14.49
CA ALA A 136 -6.59 18.00 -13.63
C ALA A 136 -5.44 17.23 -14.28
N LEU A 137 -4.53 16.70 -13.47
CA LEU A 137 -3.65 15.63 -13.92
C LEU A 137 -4.38 14.30 -13.74
N ARG A 138 -4.60 13.59 -14.84
CA ARG A 138 -5.06 12.21 -14.84
C ARG A 138 -3.89 11.25 -14.75
N TRP A 139 -3.98 10.33 -13.80
CA TRP A 139 -2.98 9.32 -13.55
C TRP A 139 -3.62 7.92 -13.53
N PRO A 140 -3.64 7.20 -14.66
CA PRO A 140 -4.40 5.95 -14.79
C PRO A 140 -3.82 4.74 -14.05
N SER A 141 -2.52 4.73 -13.74
CA SER A 141 -1.85 3.59 -13.11
C SER A 141 -2.11 3.50 -11.60
N VAL A 142 -2.58 4.58 -10.97
CA VAL A 142 -2.89 4.59 -9.53
C VAL A 142 -4.05 3.64 -9.25
N ALA A 143 -3.92 2.89 -8.16
CA ALA A 143 -4.94 1.97 -7.67
C ALA A 143 -5.36 2.31 -6.25
N GLN A 144 -6.32 1.57 -5.74
CA GLN A 144 -6.74 1.59 -4.36
C GLN A 144 -6.93 0.16 -3.83
N ILE A 145 -6.90 0.02 -2.50
CA ILE A 145 -7.15 -1.24 -1.80
C ILE A 145 -7.88 -0.98 -0.49
N ARG A 146 -8.72 -1.92 -0.05
CA ARG A 146 -9.46 -1.77 1.20
C ARG A 146 -8.62 -2.26 2.38
N ASN A 147 -7.97 -1.33 3.07
CA ASN A 147 -7.09 -1.60 4.22
C ASN A 147 -7.63 -2.63 5.24
N PRO A 148 -8.85 -2.50 5.80
CA PRO A 148 -9.37 -3.50 6.73
C PRO A 148 -9.45 -4.93 6.14
N ARG A 149 -9.71 -5.05 4.83
CA ARG A 149 -9.80 -6.35 4.15
C ARG A 149 -8.40 -6.91 3.87
N LEU A 150 -7.48 -6.06 3.41
CA LEU A 150 -6.06 -6.40 3.26
C LEU A 150 -5.48 -6.93 4.59
N LEU A 151 -5.72 -6.21 5.68
CA LEU A 151 -5.23 -6.60 7.01
C LEU A 151 -5.83 -7.91 7.50
N ARG A 152 -7.12 -8.15 7.23
CA ARG A 152 -7.76 -9.44 7.53
C ARG A 152 -7.16 -10.58 6.73
N ALA A 153 -6.91 -10.38 5.44
CA ALA A 153 -6.28 -11.37 4.58
C ALA A 153 -4.84 -11.67 5.03
N LEU A 154 -4.06 -10.64 5.33
CA LEU A 154 -2.71 -10.78 5.86
C LEU A 154 -2.69 -11.54 7.19
N ALA A 155 -3.54 -11.16 8.14
CA ALA A 155 -3.64 -11.85 9.42
C ALA A 155 -4.07 -13.32 9.27
N ALA A 156 -4.79 -13.69 8.21
CA ALA A 156 -5.13 -15.07 7.90
C ALA A 156 -3.93 -15.84 7.33
N VAL A 157 -3.25 -15.33 6.30
CA VAL A 157 -2.08 -16.02 5.71
C VAL A 157 -0.91 -16.10 6.69
N THR A 158 -0.69 -15.09 7.52
CA THR A 158 0.37 -15.12 8.55
C THR A 158 0.12 -16.24 9.57
N ARG A 159 -1.15 -16.46 9.98
CA ARG A 159 -1.52 -17.59 10.86
C ARG A 159 -1.38 -18.93 10.15
N GLN A 160 -1.86 -19.04 8.91
CA GLN A 160 -1.76 -20.27 8.11
C GLN A 160 -0.30 -20.68 7.86
N ALA A 161 0.61 -19.72 7.74
CA ALA A 161 2.04 -19.94 7.60
C ALA A 161 2.74 -20.39 8.92
N GLY A 162 1.99 -20.56 10.01
CA GLY A 162 2.53 -21.06 11.29
C GLY A 162 3.31 -20.02 12.10
N VAL A 163 3.18 -18.73 11.78
CA VAL A 163 3.81 -17.65 12.57
C VAL A 163 3.21 -17.62 13.97
N GLY A 164 4.06 -17.59 15.00
CA GLY A 164 3.64 -17.40 16.39
C GLY A 164 3.22 -15.95 16.62
N ILE A 165 1.92 -15.67 16.62
CA ILE A 165 1.38 -14.32 16.79
C ILE A 165 0.99 -14.09 18.25
N TYR A 166 1.51 -13.02 18.85
CA TYR A 166 1.18 -12.57 20.20
C TYR A 166 0.65 -11.13 20.16
N GLU A 167 -0.66 -11.00 20.29
CA GLU A 167 -1.36 -9.73 20.50
C GLU A 167 -1.33 -9.34 21.99
N ASN A 168 -1.47 -8.05 22.30
CA ASN A 168 -1.30 -7.48 23.64
C ASN A 168 0.09 -7.74 24.25
N ALA A 169 1.11 -7.87 23.40
CA ALA A 169 2.49 -8.14 23.77
C ALA A 169 3.37 -6.94 23.42
N GLN A 170 3.50 -6.00 24.36
CA GLN A 170 4.36 -4.84 24.20
C GLN A 170 5.84 -5.24 24.37
N VAL A 171 6.66 -4.89 23.37
CA VAL A 171 8.12 -4.98 23.47
C VAL A 171 8.65 -3.69 24.09
N SER A 172 9.33 -3.80 25.23
CA SER A 172 9.91 -2.66 25.97
C SER A 172 11.39 -2.42 25.66
N SER A 173 12.13 -3.48 25.34
CA SER A 173 13.55 -3.40 25.00
C SER A 173 13.99 -4.56 24.11
N VAL A 174 15.13 -4.37 23.43
CA VAL A 174 15.83 -5.41 22.67
C VAL A 174 17.26 -5.48 23.22
N THR A 175 17.70 -6.67 23.61
CA THR A 175 19.07 -6.90 24.06
C THR A 175 19.84 -7.60 22.95
N VAL A 176 20.95 -7.01 22.52
CA VAL A 176 21.87 -7.60 21.55
C VAL A 176 23.11 -8.05 22.34
N SER A 177 23.41 -9.35 22.29
CA SER A 177 24.58 -9.95 22.92
C SER A 177 25.82 -9.87 22.03
#